data_AF-A0A383EZM7-F1
#
_entry.id   AF-A0A383EZM7-F1
#
_cell.length_a   1.000
_cell.length_b   1.000
_cell.length_c   1.000
_cell.angle_alpha   90.00
_cell.angle_beta   90.00
_cell.angle_gamma   90.00
#
_symmetry.space_group_name_H-M   'P 1'
#
loop_
_entity.id
_entity.type
_entity.pdbx_description
1 polymer ?
#
loop_
_entity_poly.entity_id
_entity_poly.type
_entity_poly.pdbx_seq_one_letter_code
_entity_poly.pdbx_strand_id
1 'polypeptide(L)'
;MRGQMKLCGYNPLTIKAYIRQAQSFIRFNSKTDLGDVTERNIQYYLNHLIENGFSRSTIDQAAKAMEILYYELFKKSLNLSELKRPQKRRPIPVVLTSSEVKLIACNSKTIRNRLMIELAYSAGLRVSELVEIKKEHLNLDKLTLYVSGFEKNRRTVFLSKHLKDSLVKQVGTK
;
A
#
# COMPACT_ATOMS: atom_id res chain seq x y z
N MET A 1 11.27 -16.81 -6.17
CA MET A 1 10.86 -15.57 -5.46
C MET A 1 9.39 -15.52 -5.14
N ARG A 2 8.54 -15.45 -6.16
CA ARG A 2 7.09 -15.26 -5.97
C ARG A 2 6.41 -16.38 -5.19
N GLY A 3 6.76 -17.64 -5.48
CA GLY A 3 6.20 -18.81 -4.79
C GLY A 3 6.50 -18.80 -3.29
N GLN A 4 7.78 -18.61 -2.94
CA GLN A 4 8.20 -18.55 -1.54
C GLN A 4 7.51 -17.42 -0.77
N MET A 5 7.46 -16.20 -1.33
CA MET A 5 6.77 -15.08 -0.66
C MET A 5 5.26 -15.33 -0.48
N LYS A 6 4.60 -16.04 -1.41
CA LYS A 6 3.20 -16.45 -1.22
C LYS A 6 3.05 -17.44 -0.06
N LEU A 7 3.95 -18.42 0.04
CA LEU A 7 3.94 -19.41 1.14
C LEU A 7 4.16 -18.75 2.50
N CYS A 8 5.00 -17.71 2.56
CA CYS A 8 5.22 -16.93 3.77
C CYS A 8 4.10 -15.90 4.06
N GLY A 9 3.01 -15.88 3.30
CA GLY A 9 1.85 -15.04 3.58
C GLY A 9 2.02 -13.54 3.27
N TYR A 10 2.96 -13.18 2.39
CA TYR A 10 3.14 -11.77 2.01
C TYR A 10 1.92 -11.21 1.25
N ASN A 11 1.60 -9.93 1.49
CA ASN A 11 0.55 -9.24 0.75
C ASN A 11 0.87 -9.22 -0.76
N PRO A 12 -0.12 -9.46 -1.66
CA PRO A 12 0.09 -9.42 -3.12
C PRO A 12 0.75 -8.14 -3.65
N LEU A 13 0.43 -6.98 -3.06
CA LEU A 13 1.03 -5.69 -3.42
C LEU A 13 2.51 -5.64 -3.01
N THR A 14 2.85 -6.18 -1.85
CA THR A 14 4.24 -6.29 -1.38
C THR A 14 5.05 -7.22 -2.28
N ILE A 15 4.47 -8.37 -2.66
CA ILE A 15 5.09 -9.31 -3.63
C ILE A 15 5.38 -8.58 -4.95
N LYS A 16 4.41 -7.84 -5.48
CA LYS A 16 4.57 -7.09 -6.73
C LYS A 16 5.67 -6.02 -6.60
N ALA A 17 5.71 -5.30 -5.48
CA ALA A 17 6.75 -4.30 -5.22
C ALA A 17 8.14 -4.93 -5.16
N TYR A 18 8.31 -6.03 -4.43
CA TYR A 18 9.60 -6.69 -4.28
C TYR A 18 10.09 -7.31 -5.59
N ILE A 19 9.20 -7.95 -6.37
CA ILE A 19 9.55 -8.44 -7.71
C ILE A 19 10.02 -7.29 -8.59
N ARG A 20 9.33 -6.14 -8.57
CA ARG A 20 9.73 -4.97 -9.35
C ARG A 20 11.12 -4.45 -8.93
N GLN A 21 11.42 -4.44 -7.63
CA GLN A 21 12.75 -4.04 -7.15
C GLN A 21 13.83 -5.04 -7.59
N ALA A 22 13.55 -6.35 -7.51
CA ALA A 22 14.45 -7.38 -8.01
C ALA A 22 14.73 -7.21 -9.52
N GLN A 23 13.68 -6.98 -10.33
CA GLN A 23 13.84 -6.71 -11.76
C GLN A 23 14.66 -5.44 -12.03
N SER A 24 14.48 -4.39 -11.22
CA SER A 24 15.29 -3.17 -11.34
C SER A 24 16.77 -3.42 -11.04
N PHE A 25 17.08 -4.22 -10.02
CA PHE A 25 18.44 -4.63 -9.73
C PHE A 25 19.05 -5.44 -10.89
N ILE A 26 18.32 -6.43 -11.43
CA ILE A 26 18.80 -7.27 -12.53
C ILE A 26 19.12 -6.40 -13.76
N ARG A 27 18.26 -5.42 -14.08
CA ARG A 27 18.54 -4.47 -15.17
C ARG A 27 19.75 -3.59 -14.90
N PHE A 28 19.95 -3.18 -13.65
CA PHE A 28 21.11 -2.38 -13.24
C PHE A 28 22.41 -3.18 -13.31
N ASN A 29 22.36 -4.46 -12.96
CA ASN A 29 23.50 -5.37 -12.91
C ASN A 29 23.57 -6.26 -14.18
N SER A 30 23.18 -5.73 -15.33
CA SER A 30 23.01 -6.50 -16.58
C SER A 30 24.28 -7.15 -17.14
N LYS A 31 25.45 -6.72 -16.67
CA LYS A 31 26.76 -7.22 -17.09
C LYS A 31 27.26 -8.43 -16.30
N THR A 32 26.52 -8.85 -15.28
CA THR A 32 26.91 -9.96 -14.40
C THR A 32 25.77 -10.96 -14.35
N ASP A 33 26.11 -12.23 -14.58
CA ASP A 33 25.15 -13.31 -14.46
C ASP A 33 24.64 -13.45 -13.03
N LEU A 34 23.39 -13.91 -12.88
CA LEU A 34 22.76 -14.02 -11.56
C LEU A 34 23.51 -14.98 -10.61
N GLY A 35 24.22 -15.96 -11.16
CA GLY A 35 25.07 -16.89 -10.39
C GLY A 35 26.31 -16.24 -9.80
N ASP A 36 26.77 -15.12 -10.36
CA ASP A 36 28.00 -14.44 -9.95
C ASP A 36 27.72 -13.14 -9.18
N VAL A 37 26.46 -12.89 -8.83
CA VAL A 37 26.07 -11.73 -8.02
C VAL A 37 26.69 -11.82 -6.64
N THR A 38 27.49 -10.82 -6.29
CA THR A 38 28.10 -10.68 -4.97
C THR A 38 27.32 -9.69 -4.10
N GLU A 39 27.58 -9.70 -2.79
CA GLU A 39 27.06 -8.68 -1.88
C GLU A 39 27.47 -7.26 -2.29
N ARG A 40 28.67 -7.11 -2.88
CA ARG A 40 29.17 -5.81 -3.39
C ARG A 40 28.30 -5.28 -4.52
N ASN A 41 27.83 -6.14 -5.44
CA ASN A 41 26.91 -5.71 -6.51
C ASN A 41 25.61 -5.15 -5.93
N ILE A 42 25.08 -5.80 -4.90
CA ILE A 42 23.86 -5.38 -4.23
C ILE A 42 24.07 -4.08 -3.45
N GLN A 43 25.16 -3.96 -2.70
CA GLN A 43 25.50 -2.73 -1.97
C GLN A 43 25.69 -1.56 -2.93
N TYR A 44 26.37 -1.78 -4.06
CA TYR A 44 26.55 -0.78 -5.12
C TYR A 44 25.19 -0.31 -5.67
N TYR A 45 24.26 -1.23 -5.94
CA TYR A 45 22.91 -0.88 -6.37
C TYR A 45 22.15 -0.07 -5.32
N LEU A 46 22.20 -0.47 -4.05
CA LEU A 46 21.48 0.23 -2.98
C LEU A 46 22.07 1.63 -2.73
N ASN A 47 23.39 1.79 -2.83
CA ASN A 47 24.06 3.09 -2.78
C ASN A 47 23.67 3.97 -3.97
N HIS A 48 23.62 3.40 -5.18
CA HIS A 48 23.12 4.12 -6.35
C HIS A 48 21.69 4.63 -6.16
N LEU A 49 20.79 3.88 -5.50
CA LEU A 49 19.45 4.38 -5.15
C LEU A 49 19.51 5.55 -4.15
N ILE A 50 20.44 5.52 -3.21
CA ILE A 50 20.60 6.59 -2.22
C ILE A 50 21.12 7.87 -2.89
N GLU A 51 22.15 7.74 -3.73
CA GLU A 51 22.80 8.85 -4.45
C GLU A 51 21.83 9.55 -5.42
N ASN A 52 20.93 8.80 -6.04
CA ASN A 52 19.86 9.36 -6.89
C ASN A 52 18.68 9.93 -6.11
N GLY A 53 18.74 10.00 -4.78
CA GLY A 53 17.72 10.64 -3.96
C GLY A 53 16.40 9.88 -3.84
N PHE A 54 16.41 8.55 -4.03
CA PHE A 54 15.20 7.75 -3.84
C PHE A 54 14.72 7.79 -2.39
N SER A 55 13.40 7.69 -2.21
CA SER A 55 12.81 7.71 -0.87
C SER A 55 13.30 6.55 0.00
N ARG A 56 13.37 6.78 1.32
CA ARG A 56 13.71 5.73 2.30
C ARG A 56 12.82 4.48 2.15
N SER A 57 11.52 4.66 1.89
CA SER A 57 10.59 3.54 1.66
C SER A 57 11.00 2.71 0.44
N THR A 58 11.40 3.36 -0.65
CA THR A 58 11.90 2.68 -1.86
C THR A 58 13.16 1.88 -1.56
N ILE A 59 14.11 2.47 -0.84
CA ILE A 59 15.38 1.82 -0.47
C ILE A 59 15.14 0.63 0.47
N ASP A 60 14.25 0.76 1.45
CA ASP A 60 13.91 -0.34 2.37
C ASP A 60 13.23 -1.49 1.61
N GLN A 61 12.35 -1.20 0.65
CA GLN A 61 11.74 -2.22 -0.22
C GLN A 61 12.78 -2.91 -1.10
N ALA A 62 13.72 -2.14 -1.67
CA ALA A 62 14.80 -2.69 -2.48
C ALA A 62 15.71 -3.58 -1.63
N ALA A 63 16.17 -3.11 -0.46
CA ALA A 63 16.99 -3.89 0.45
C ALA A 63 16.33 -5.22 0.85
N LYS A 64 15.04 -5.20 1.22
CA LYS A 64 14.31 -6.44 1.55
C LYS A 64 14.15 -7.36 0.33
N ALA A 65 13.88 -6.81 -0.85
CA ALA A 65 13.82 -7.60 -2.07
C ALA A 65 15.18 -8.25 -2.40
N MET A 66 16.28 -7.55 -2.15
CA MET A 66 17.64 -8.06 -2.35
C MET A 66 17.99 -9.15 -1.34
N GLU A 67 17.62 -9.02 -0.07
CA GLU A 67 17.78 -10.09 0.92
C GLU A 67 17.07 -11.38 0.48
N ILE A 68 15.82 -11.26 0.01
CA ILE A 68 15.04 -12.41 -0.48
C ILE A 68 15.68 -13.01 -1.73
N LEU A 69 16.07 -12.18 -2.70
CA LEU A 69 16.71 -12.63 -3.94
C LEU A 69 18.04 -13.36 -3.64
N TYR A 70 18.88 -12.76 -2.80
CA TYR A 70 20.18 -13.31 -2.44
C TYR A 70 20.05 -14.65 -1.70
N TYR A 71 19.10 -14.75 -0.77
CA TYR A 71 18.80 -16.01 -0.10
C TYR A 71 18.29 -17.07 -1.08
N GLU A 72 17.49 -16.70 -2.07
CA GLU A 72 17.01 -17.66 -3.06
C GLU A 72 18.11 -18.19 -3.97
N LEU A 73 19.02 -17.33 -4.40
CA LEU A 73 20.13 -17.68 -5.29
C LEU A 73 21.20 -18.49 -4.56
N PHE A 74 21.58 -18.07 -3.34
CA PHE A 74 22.79 -18.58 -2.67
C PHE A 74 22.52 -19.32 -1.36
N LYS A 75 21.26 -19.35 -0.87
CA LYS A 75 20.88 -19.90 0.45
C LYS A 75 21.67 -19.32 1.62
N LYS A 76 22.12 -18.06 1.47
CA LYS A 76 22.89 -17.31 2.46
C LYS A 76 22.18 -16.02 2.83
N SER A 77 22.41 -15.53 4.04
CA SER A 77 21.99 -14.19 4.44
C SER A 77 22.86 -13.14 3.78
N LEU A 78 22.23 -12.11 3.22
CA LEU A 78 22.91 -10.93 2.69
C LEU A 78 23.34 -10.02 3.83
N ASN A 79 24.62 -9.65 3.90
CA ASN A 79 25.08 -8.66 4.87
C ASN A 79 24.91 -7.22 4.35
N LEU A 80 24.06 -6.44 5.04
CA LEU A 80 23.80 -5.01 4.76
C LEU A 80 24.17 -4.10 5.94
N SER A 81 25.06 -4.54 6.85
CA SER A 81 25.43 -3.77 8.05
C SER A 81 26.03 -2.39 7.74
N GLU A 82 26.74 -2.26 6.62
CA GLU A 82 27.40 -1.01 6.21
C GLU A 82 26.47 -0.06 5.42
N LEU A 83 25.25 -0.51 5.07
CA LEU A 83 24.33 0.28 4.28
C LEU A 83 23.72 1.42 5.12
N LYS A 84 24.23 2.64 4.93
CA LYS A 84 23.68 3.85 5.53
C LYS A 84 22.40 4.28 4.82
N ARG A 85 21.26 4.13 5.47
CA ARG A 85 19.95 4.49 4.90
C ARG A 85 19.56 5.93 5.23
N PRO A 86 18.91 6.67 4.31
CA PRO A 86 18.42 8.03 4.59
C PRO A 86 17.49 8.05 5.81
N GLN A 87 17.50 9.14 6.57
CA GLN A 87 16.59 9.27 7.71
C GLN A 87 15.12 9.15 7.27
N LYS A 88 14.33 8.45 8.09
CA LYS A 88 12.89 8.29 7.84
C LYS A 88 12.19 9.62 8.15
N ARG A 89 11.87 10.39 7.11
CA ARG A 89 11.03 11.58 7.23
C ARG A 89 9.57 11.16 7.47
N ARG A 90 8.96 11.69 8.53
CA ARG A 90 7.51 11.61 8.74
C ARG A 90 6.93 12.99 8.38
N PRO A 91 6.31 13.15 7.20
CA PRO A 91 5.67 14.41 6.87
C PRO A 91 4.54 14.68 7.87
N ILE A 92 4.34 15.96 8.18
CA ILE A 92 3.19 16.39 8.98
C ILE A 92 1.93 16.13 8.14
N PRO A 93 0.90 15.45 8.68
CA PRO A 93 -0.34 15.24 7.96
C PRO A 93 -0.96 16.58 7.56
N VAL A 94 -1.23 16.76 6.27
CA VAL A 94 -2.06 17.87 5.79
C VAL A 94 -3.51 17.47 6.04
N VAL A 95 -4.20 18.23 6.88
CA VAL A 95 -5.60 17.98 7.23
C VAL A 95 -6.48 18.95 6.47
N LEU A 96 -7.50 18.41 5.80
CA LEU A 96 -8.50 19.21 5.09
C LEU A 96 -9.57 19.72 6.06
N THR A 97 -10.01 20.95 5.85
CA THR A 97 -11.20 21.52 6.51
C THR A 97 -12.48 20.86 5.99
N SER A 98 -13.55 20.95 6.78
CA SER A 98 -14.88 20.44 6.37
C SER A 98 -15.38 21.10 5.07
N SER A 99 -15.10 22.39 4.88
CA SER A 99 -15.45 23.14 3.68
C SER A 99 -14.72 22.64 2.43
N GLU A 100 -13.41 22.35 2.53
CA GLU A 100 -12.63 21.79 1.42
C GLU A 100 -13.12 20.39 1.04
N VAL A 101 -13.39 19.54 2.03
CA VAL A 101 -13.94 18.19 1.76
C VAL A 101 -15.29 18.28 1.05
N LYS A 102 -16.16 19.19 1.49
CA LYS A 102 -17.45 19.44 0.82
C LYS A 102 -17.26 19.90 -0.62
N LEU A 103 -16.32 20.80 -0.87
CA LEU A 103 -16.00 21.28 -2.22
C LEU A 103 -15.52 20.13 -3.12
N ILE A 104 -14.63 19.28 -2.62
CA ILE A 104 -14.11 18.10 -3.35
C ILE A 104 -15.25 17.11 -3.66
N ALA A 105 -16.13 16.84 -2.69
CA ALA A 105 -17.26 15.95 -2.87
C ALA A 105 -18.27 16.46 -3.92
N CYS A 106 -18.61 17.76 -3.85
CA CYS A 106 -19.56 18.39 -4.78
C CYS A 106 -19.03 18.48 -6.22
N ASN A 107 -17.72 18.63 -6.41
CA ASN A 107 -17.10 18.69 -7.74
C ASN A 107 -16.76 17.32 -8.32
N SER A 108 -17.11 16.23 -7.64
CA SER A 108 -16.86 14.89 -8.14
C SER A 108 -17.76 14.57 -9.36
N LYS A 109 -17.19 13.89 -10.36
CA LYS A 109 -17.85 13.65 -11.65
C LYS A 109 -19.06 12.72 -11.58
N THR A 110 -19.16 11.90 -10.53
CA THR A 110 -20.21 10.89 -10.40
C THR A 110 -20.73 10.85 -8.97
N ILE A 111 -22.03 10.55 -8.82
CA ILE A 111 -22.68 10.37 -7.52
C ILE A 111 -21.98 9.29 -6.69
N ARG A 112 -21.44 8.25 -7.35
CA ARG A 112 -20.63 7.21 -6.70
C ARG A 112 -19.36 7.80 -6.08
N ASN A 113 -18.60 8.61 -6.83
CA ASN A 113 -17.36 9.20 -6.32
C ASN A 113 -17.64 10.18 -5.17
N ARG A 114 -18.73 10.94 -5.27
CA ARG A 114 -19.21 11.80 -4.18
C ARG A 114 -19.44 10.99 -2.91
N LEU A 115 -20.23 9.92 -3.01
CA LEU A 115 -20.55 9.05 -1.88
C LEU A 115 -19.29 8.39 -1.30
N MET A 116 -18.33 8.01 -2.14
CA MET A 116 -17.04 7.47 -1.71
C MET A 116 -16.26 8.48 -0.85
N ILE A 117 -16.20 9.75 -1.27
CA ILE A 117 -15.52 10.82 -0.52
C ILE A 117 -16.24 11.07 0.81
N GLU A 118 -17.57 11.17 0.78
CA GLU A 118 -18.39 11.41 1.97
C GLU A 118 -18.27 10.26 2.99
N LEU A 119 -18.23 9.00 2.54
CA LEU A 119 -17.99 7.83 3.38
C LEU A 119 -16.57 7.80 3.94
N ALA A 120 -15.56 8.08 3.11
CA ALA A 120 -14.17 8.12 3.57
C ALA A 120 -13.97 9.16 4.67
N TYR A 121 -14.58 10.34 4.51
CA TYR A 121 -14.51 11.41 5.50
C TYR A 121 -15.32 11.12 6.76
N SER A 122 -16.59 10.73 6.63
CA SER A 122 -17.48 10.54 7.79
C SER A 122 -17.15 9.31 8.63
N ALA A 123 -16.74 8.21 7.98
CA ALA A 123 -16.47 6.94 8.64
C ALA A 123 -14.97 6.66 8.80
N GLY A 124 -14.10 7.59 8.39
CA GLY A 124 -12.64 7.45 8.54
C GLY A 124 -12.08 6.23 7.83
N LEU A 125 -12.59 5.92 6.64
CA LEU A 125 -12.23 4.71 5.91
C LEU A 125 -10.95 4.92 5.10
N ARG A 126 -10.07 3.91 5.12
CA ARG A 126 -8.95 3.85 4.19
C ARG A 126 -9.44 3.53 2.79
N VAL A 127 -8.71 3.95 1.76
CA VAL A 127 -9.07 3.65 0.35
C VAL A 127 -9.26 2.15 0.12
N SER A 128 -8.39 1.31 0.69
CA SER A 128 -8.50 -0.15 0.59
C SER A 128 -9.73 -0.71 1.30
N GLU A 129 -10.20 -0.06 2.36
CA GLU A 129 -11.41 -0.46 3.07
C GLU A 129 -12.66 -0.05 2.27
N LEU A 130 -12.65 1.15 1.70
CA LEU A 130 -13.75 1.73 0.94
C LEU A 130 -14.09 0.94 -0.34
N VAL A 131 -13.07 0.47 -1.07
CA VAL A 131 -13.27 -0.28 -2.31
C VAL A 131 -13.71 -1.74 -2.08
N GLU A 132 -13.51 -2.26 -0.88
CA GLU A 132 -13.89 -3.64 -0.49
C GLU A 132 -15.26 -3.69 0.22
N ILE A 133 -15.96 -2.55 0.34
CA ILE A 133 -17.30 -2.53 0.94
C ILE A 133 -18.27 -3.35 0.09
N LYS A 134 -18.97 -4.27 0.74
CA LYS A 134 -20.05 -5.05 0.17
C LYS A 134 -21.39 -4.64 0.77
N LYS A 135 -22.48 -4.95 0.06
CA LYS A 135 -23.85 -4.69 0.54
C LYS A 135 -24.11 -5.38 1.88
N GLU A 136 -23.59 -6.58 2.08
CA GLU A 136 -23.70 -7.36 3.34
C GLU A 136 -23.03 -6.71 4.55
N HIS A 137 -22.07 -5.81 4.33
CA HIS A 137 -21.41 -5.08 5.41
C HIS A 137 -22.24 -3.91 5.92
N LEU A 138 -23.30 -3.52 5.21
CA LEU A 138 -24.07 -2.32 5.50
C LEU A 138 -25.37 -2.68 6.21
N ASN A 139 -25.56 -2.11 7.40
CA ASN A 139 -26.84 -2.15 8.10
C ASN A 139 -27.45 -0.74 8.07
N LEU A 140 -28.38 -0.53 7.13
CA LEU A 140 -29.03 0.76 6.89
C LEU A 140 -30.05 1.14 7.98
N ASP A 141 -30.60 0.15 8.69
CA ASP A 141 -31.54 0.39 9.79
C ASP A 141 -30.82 0.97 11.00
N LYS A 142 -29.65 0.41 11.32
CA LYS A 142 -28.79 0.86 12.42
C LYS A 142 -27.76 1.92 11.98
N LEU A 143 -27.72 2.28 10.70
CA LEU A 143 -26.71 3.15 10.08
C LEU A 143 -25.28 2.75 10.49
N THR A 144 -24.97 1.47 10.34
CA THR A 144 -23.63 0.94 10.64
C THR A 144 -23.02 0.29 9.42
N LEU A 145 -21.70 0.39 9.31
CA LEU A 145 -20.89 -0.28 8.32
C LEU A 145 -19.87 -1.16 9.02
N TYR A 146 -19.84 -2.43 8.66
CA TYR A 146 -18.80 -3.36 9.06
C TYR A 146 -17.58 -3.21 8.14
N VAL A 147 -16.46 -2.78 8.68
CA VAL A 147 -15.21 -2.66 7.94
C VAL A 147 -14.45 -3.97 8.07
N SER A 148 -14.45 -4.76 7.00
CA SER A 148 -13.65 -5.98 6.90
C SER A 148 -12.16 -5.63 6.80
N GLY A 149 -11.33 -6.24 7.63
CA GLY A 149 -9.88 -6.07 7.62
C GLY A 149 -9.14 -7.26 8.23
N PHE A 150 -7.80 -7.21 8.20
CA PHE A 150 -6.97 -8.09 9.05
C PHE A 150 -7.38 -7.93 10.51
N GLU A 151 -7.30 -8.99 11.31
CA GLU A 151 -7.95 -9.11 12.64
C GLU A 151 -7.90 -7.82 13.50
N LYS A 152 -6.76 -7.13 13.55
CA LYS A 152 -6.59 -5.88 14.32
C LYS A 152 -7.32 -4.63 13.79
N ASN A 153 -7.85 -4.67 12.57
CA ASN A 153 -8.48 -3.53 11.89
C ASN A 153 -9.99 -3.73 11.66
N ARG A 154 -10.55 -4.87 12.06
CA ARG A 154 -11.99 -5.13 11.97
C ARG A 154 -12.73 -4.23 12.94
N ARG A 155 -13.69 -3.45 12.44
CA ARG A 155 -14.46 -2.50 13.25
C ARG A 155 -15.82 -2.24 12.64
N THR A 156 -16.78 -1.90 13.49
CA THR A 156 -18.05 -1.32 13.06
C THR A 156 -17.96 0.19 13.19
N VAL A 157 -18.29 0.91 12.12
CA VAL A 157 -18.33 2.37 12.09
C VAL A 157 -19.77 2.85 11.95
N PHE A 158 -20.10 3.94 12.63
CA PHE A 158 -21.40 4.58 12.53
C PHE A 158 -21.41 5.53 11.35
N LEU A 159 -22.49 5.49 10.58
CA LEU A 159 -22.68 6.32 9.41
C LEU A 159 -23.53 7.53 9.75
N SER A 160 -23.22 8.65 9.11
CA SER A 160 -24.05 9.85 9.21
C SER A 160 -25.42 9.62 8.57
N LYS A 161 -26.48 10.11 9.23
CA LYS A 161 -27.86 10.05 8.72
C LYS A 161 -28.00 10.66 7.32
N HIS A 162 -27.22 11.68 7.01
CA HIS A 162 -27.21 12.37 5.71
C HIS A 162 -26.81 11.46 4.54
N LEU A 163 -26.11 10.34 4.79
CA LEU A 163 -25.69 9.41 3.75
C LEU A 163 -26.71 8.32 3.46
N LYS A 164 -27.76 8.19 4.29
CA LYS A 164 -28.75 7.11 4.18
C LYS A 164 -29.38 7.08 2.79
N ASP A 165 -29.89 8.21 2.32
CA ASP A 165 -30.61 8.29 1.03
C ASP A 165 -29.69 7.96 -0.15
N SER A 166 -28.46 8.47 -0.12
CA SER A 166 -27.45 8.19 -1.15
C SER A 166 -27.03 6.71 -1.15
N LEU A 167 -26.88 6.10 0.03
CA LEU A 167 -26.58 4.68 0.18
C LEU A 167 -27.74 3.80 -0.27
N VAL A 168 -28.98 4.12 0.09
CA VAL A 168 -30.19 3.41 -0.34
C VAL A 168 -30.29 3.42 -1.85
N LYS A 169 -30.10 4.59 -2.49
CA LYS A 169 -30.06 4.70 -3.95
C LYS A 169 -28.97 3.79 -4.54
N GLN A 170 -27.75 3.84 -4.03
CA GLN A 170 -26.63 3.05 -4.56
C GLN A 170 -26.81 1.53 -4.35
N VAL A 171 -27.46 1.11 -3.26
CA VAL A 171 -27.75 -0.31 -2.98
C VAL A 171 -28.93 -0.81 -3.81
N GLY A 172 -29.94 0.05 -4.02
CA GLY A 172 -31.17 -0.23 -4.76
C GLY A 172 -31.04 -0.16 -6.28
N THR A 173 -30.07 0.58 -6.82
CA THR A 173 -29.74 0.49 -8.26
C THR A 173 -29.11 -0.87 -8.56
N LYS A 174 -29.89 -1.76 -9.14
CA LYS A 174 -29.43 -2.92 -9.92
C LYS A 174 -29.55 -2.58 -11.39
#